data_AF-A0A8T3ZDA5-F1
#
_entry.id   AF-A0A8T3ZDA5-F1
#
_cell.length_a   1.000
_cell.length_b   1.000
_cell.length_c   1.000
_cell.angle_alpha   90.00
_cell.angle_beta   90.00
_cell.angle_gamma   90.00
#
_symmetry.space_group_name_H-M   'P 1'
#
loop_
_entity.id
_entity.type
_entity.pdbx_description
1 polymer ?
#
loop_
_entity_poly.entity_id
_entity_poly.type
_entity_poly.pdbx_seq_one_letter_code
_entity_poly.pdbx_strand_id
1 'polypeptide(L)'
;MFNEEMKASIIFSVLGIIAGTVSFAANQTVIALVIAVVGALVARFVVETILKTKHDLKWYLGNGVVVYLFFWLITWTIFYNLVVI
;
A
#
# COMPACT_ATOMS: atom_id res chain seq x y z
N MET A 1 3.26 -13.93 17.59
CA MET A 1 2.91 -12.50 17.63
C MET A 1 3.79 -11.69 16.67
N PHE A 2 5.09 -11.52 16.92
CA PHE A 2 6.00 -10.75 16.04
C PHE A 2 6.04 -11.19 14.56
N ASN A 3 5.85 -12.49 14.29
CA ASN A 3 5.94 -13.03 12.92
C ASN A 3 4.75 -12.62 12.04
N GLU A 4 3.57 -12.38 12.62
CA GLU A 4 2.37 -11.97 11.84
C GLU A 4 2.40 -10.49 11.49
N GLU A 5 2.81 -9.64 12.43
CA GLU A 5 2.98 -8.20 12.21
C GLU A 5 4.08 -7.91 11.16
N MET A 6 5.18 -8.66 11.23
CA MET A 6 6.24 -8.59 10.23
C MET A 6 5.74 -9.03 8.84
N LYS A 7 5.02 -10.15 8.75
CA LYS A 7 4.44 -10.63 7.49
C LYS A 7 3.43 -9.62 6.91
N ALA A 8 2.57 -9.08 7.75
CA ALA A 8 1.60 -8.06 7.34
C ALA A 8 2.31 -6.83 6.80
N SER A 9 3.32 -6.33 7.52
CA SER A 9 4.13 -5.18 7.09
C SER A 9 4.77 -5.44 5.73
N ILE A 10 5.36 -6.62 5.52
CA ILE A 10 5.93 -7.00 4.22
C ILE A 10 4.87 -6.99 3.11
N ILE A 11 3.69 -7.58 3.35
CA ILE A 11 2.61 -7.61 2.37
C ILE A 11 2.15 -6.18 2.04
N PHE A 12 1.94 -5.33 3.04
CA PHE A 12 1.56 -3.93 2.84
C PHE A 12 2.64 -3.13 2.09
N SER A 13 3.92 -3.35 2.38
CA SER A 13 5.02 -2.73 1.63
C SER A 13 4.99 -3.13 0.15
N VAL A 14 4.87 -4.42 -0.13
CA VAL A 14 4.82 -4.95 -1.50
C VAL A 14 3.62 -4.37 -2.25
N LEU A 15 2.44 -4.37 -1.63
CA LEU A 15 1.23 -3.80 -2.22
C LEU A 15 1.35 -2.28 -2.43
N GLY A 16 2.02 -1.57 -1.52
CA GLY A 16 2.31 -0.14 -1.65
C GLY A 16 3.17 0.15 -2.88
N ILE A 17 4.25 -0.61 -3.07
CA ILE A 17 5.12 -0.50 -4.25
C ILE A 17 4.32 -0.76 -5.54
N ILE A 18 3.55 -1.84 -5.59
CA ILE A 18 2.71 -2.18 -6.77
C ILE A 18 1.74 -1.03 -7.06
N ALA A 19 1.04 -0.53 -6.05
CA ALA A 19 0.10 0.56 -6.21
C ALA A 19 0.79 1.86 -6.67
N GLY A 20 2.00 2.15 -6.19
CA GLY A 20 2.78 3.32 -6.61
C GLY A 20 3.15 3.24 -8.09
N THR A 21 3.58 2.07 -8.56
CA THR A 21 3.87 1.80 -9.97
C THR A 21 2.62 1.93 -10.86
N VAL A 22 1.48 1.37 -10.42
CA VAL A 22 0.21 1.49 -11.15
C VAL A 22 -0.29 2.94 -11.17
N SER A 23 -0.10 3.67 -10.06
CA SER A 23 -0.45 5.09 -9.94
C SER A 23 0.33 5.96 -10.92
N PHE A 24 1.58 5.62 -11.18
CA PHE A 24 2.39 6.28 -12.19
C PHE A 24 1.83 6.08 -13.61
N ALA A 25 1.41 4.86 -13.97
CA ALA A 25 0.83 4.56 -15.27
C ALA A 25 -0.46 5.33 -15.58
N ALA A 26 -1.17 5.80 -14.54
CA ALA A 26 -2.40 6.58 -14.70
C ALA A 26 -2.16 8.02 -15.22
N ASN A 27 -0.94 8.54 -15.11
CA ASN A 27 -0.52 9.88 -15.56
C ASN A 27 -1.43 11.05 -15.10
N GLN A 28 -2.20 10.86 -14.04
CA GLN A 28 -3.07 11.87 -13.43
C GLN A 28 -3.03 11.75 -11.91
N THR A 29 -2.71 12.86 -11.23
CA THR A 29 -2.55 12.91 -9.78
C THR A 29 -3.81 12.50 -9.02
N VAL A 30 -4.99 12.89 -9.51
CA VAL A 30 -6.26 12.52 -8.87
C VAL A 30 -6.49 11.01 -8.94
N ILE A 31 -6.19 10.38 -10.07
CA ILE A 31 -6.34 8.93 -10.24
C ILE A 31 -5.31 8.19 -9.36
N ALA A 32 -4.08 8.69 -9.26
CA ALA A 32 -3.06 8.15 -8.36
C ALA A 32 -3.53 8.15 -6.89
N LEU A 33 -4.16 9.23 -6.43
CA LEU A 33 -4.74 9.31 -5.08
C LEU A 33 -5.88 8.31 -4.88
N VAL A 34 -6.75 8.14 -5.89
CA VAL A 34 -7.82 7.12 -5.84
C VAL A 34 -7.23 5.72 -5.75
N ILE A 35 -6.19 5.42 -6.52
CA ILE A 35 -5.48 4.13 -6.48
C ILE A 35 -4.86 3.88 -5.09
N ALA A 36 -4.30 4.91 -4.45
CA ALA A 36 -3.75 4.80 -3.11
C ALA A 36 -4.83 4.42 -2.08
N VAL A 37 -5.96 5.15 -2.08
CA VAL A 37 -7.05 4.92 -1.12
C VAL A 37 -7.71 3.56 -1.36
N VAL A 38 -8.06 3.25 -2.60
CA VAL A 38 -8.69 1.97 -2.96
C VAL A 38 -7.71 0.82 -2.72
N GLY A 39 -6.44 0.99 -3.07
CA GLY A 39 -5.40 -0.01 -2.86
C GLY A 39 -5.17 -0.32 -1.38
N ALA A 40 -5.22 0.69 -0.49
CA ALA A 40 -5.16 0.46 0.96
C ALA A 40 -6.35 -0.37 1.46
N LEU A 41 -7.57 -0.11 0.95
CA LEU A 41 -8.76 -0.89 1.28
C LEU A 41 -8.65 -2.34 0.78
N VAL A 42 -8.17 -2.53 -0.45
CA VAL A 42 -7.93 -3.87 -1.02
C VAL A 42 -6.84 -4.62 -0.26
N ALA A 43 -5.77 -3.93 0.15
CA ALA A 43 -4.66 -4.53 0.89
C ALA A 43 -5.11 -5.16 2.21
N ARG A 44 -6.12 -4.58 2.88
CA ARG A 44 -6.76 -5.21 4.04
C ARG A 44 -7.30 -6.61 3.70
N PHE A 45 -8.08 -6.73 2.63
CA PHE A 45 -8.65 -8.02 2.23
C PHE A 45 -7.58 -9.03 1.83
N VAL A 46 -6.51 -8.58 1.17
CA VAL A 46 -5.37 -9.42 0.79
C VAL A 46 -4.67 -9.97 2.04
N VAL A 47 -4.40 -9.13 3.03
CA VAL A 47 -3.74 -9.54 4.28
C VAL A 47 -4.62 -10.50 5.08
N GLU A 48 -5.92 -10.23 5.22
CA GLU A 48 -6.87 -11.15 5.89
C GLU A 48 -6.90 -12.52 5.20
N THR A 49 -6.85 -12.54 3.88
CA THR A 49 -6.87 -13.77 3.08
C THR A 49 -5.58 -14.57 3.24
N ILE A 50 -4.42 -13.91 3.19
CA ILE A 50 -3.10 -14.56 3.28
C ILE A 50 -2.83 -15.05 4.71
N LEU A 51 -3.09 -14.21 5.71
CA LEU A 51 -2.83 -14.55 7.11
C LEU A 51 -3.92 -15.42 7.73
N LYS A 52 -5.09 -15.54 7.07
CA LYS A 52 -6.27 -16.27 7.57
C LYS A 52 -6.73 -15.80 8.96
N THR A 53 -6.40 -14.57 9.33
CA THR A 53 -6.70 -13.96 10.62
C THR A 53 -7.39 -12.62 10.39
N LYS A 54 -8.51 -12.40 11.09
CA LYS A 54 -9.22 -11.12 11.08
C LYS A 54 -8.64 -10.20 12.14
N HIS A 55 -8.25 -9.00 11.73
CA HIS A 55 -7.83 -7.94 12.64
C HIS A 55 -8.86 -6.81 12.63
N ASP A 56 -8.84 -5.97 13.66
CA ASP A 56 -9.70 -4.81 13.76
C ASP A 56 -9.14 -3.63 12.94
N LEU A 57 -9.98 -2.62 12.70
CA LEU A 57 -9.59 -1.45 11.90
C LEU A 57 -8.38 -0.71 12.49
N LYS A 58 -8.25 -0.63 13.82
CA LYS A 58 -7.15 0.09 14.46
C LYS A 58 -5.82 -0.61 14.20
N TRP A 59 -5.81 -1.94 14.22
CA TRP A 59 -4.62 -2.72 13.89
C TRP A 59 -4.15 -2.47 12.46
N TYR A 60 -5.07 -2.41 11.49
CA TYR A 60 -4.69 -2.05 10.10
C TYR A 60 -4.16 -0.64 9.97
N LEU A 61 -4.80 0.33 10.64
CA LEU A 61 -4.34 1.72 10.59
C LEU A 61 -2.95 1.87 11.21
N GLY A 62 -2.69 1.21 12.34
CA GLY A 62 -1.42 1.29 13.06
C GLY A 62 -0.27 0.53 12.39
N ASN A 63 -0.54 -0.66 11.86
CA ASN A 63 0.53 -1.57 11.40
C ASN A 63 0.59 -1.75 9.88
N GLY A 64 -0.45 -1.39 9.15
CA GLY A 64 -0.58 -1.72 7.73
C GLY A 64 -0.69 -0.52 6.80
N VAL A 65 -1.72 0.30 6.98
CA VAL A 65 -2.05 1.42 6.09
C VAL A 65 -0.93 2.45 6.03
N VAL A 66 -0.30 2.77 7.17
CA VAL A 66 0.85 3.69 7.21
C VAL A 66 2.02 3.15 6.41
N VAL A 67 2.35 1.86 6.57
CA VAL A 67 3.43 1.20 5.84
C VAL A 67 3.13 1.20 4.33
N TYR A 68 1.91 0.81 3.97
CA TYR A 68 1.44 0.83 2.58
C TYR A 68 1.56 2.22 1.95
N LEU A 69 1.04 3.26 2.61
CA LEU A 69 1.06 4.63 2.10
C LEU A 69 2.49 5.17 1.99
N PHE A 70 3.37 4.82 2.93
CA PHE A 70 4.77 5.20 2.90
C PHE A 70 5.47 4.65 1.66
N PHE A 71 5.35 3.34 1.41
CA PHE A 71 5.94 2.73 0.21
C PHE A 71 5.28 3.20 -1.08
N TRP A 72 3.95 3.33 -1.10
CA TRP A 72 3.23 3.91 -2.23
C TRP A 72 3.74 5.30 -2.59
N LEU A 73 3.87 6.20 -1.61
CA LEU A 73 4.29 7.58 -1.82
C LEU A 73 5.73 7.63 -2.34
N ILE A 74 6.65 6.85 -1.74
CA ILE A 74 8.04 6.77 -2.21
C ILE A 74 8.09 6.31 -3.67
N THR A 75 7.44 5.20 -3.98
CA THR A 75 7.46 4.63 -5.33
C THR A 75 6.83 5.57 -6.35
N TRP A 76 5.65 6.13 -6.04
CA TRP A 76 4.97 7.07 -6.93
C TRP A 76 5.81 8.33 -7.15
N THR A 77 6.43 8.88 -6.10
CA THR A 77 7.29 10.08 -6.19
C THR A 77 8.53 9.81 -7.04
N ILE A 78 9.21 8.66 -6.86
CA ILE A 78 10.37 8.31 -7.68
C ILE A 78 9.99 8.27 -9.17
N PHE A 79 8.92 7.56 -9.52
CA PHE A 79 8.49 7.47 -10.92
C PHE A 79 7.98 8.80 -11.48
N TYR A 80 7.24 9.57 -10.68
CA TYR A 80 6.79 10.90 -11.07
C TYR A 80 7.96 11.82 -11.41
N ASN A 81 9.03 11.79 -10.62
CA ASN A 81 10.22 12.61 -10.87
C ASN A 81 11.11 12.05 -12.00
N LEU A 82 11.08 10.75 -12.29
CA LEU A 82 11.81 10.17 -13.43
C LEU A 82 11.27 10.62 -14.80
N VAL A 83 10.02 11.08 -14.88
CA VAL A 83 9.43 11.65 -16.11
C VAL A 83 9.63 13.16 -16.22
N VAL A 84 9.95 13.83 -15.12
CA VAL A 84 10.13 15.29 -15.07
C VAL A 84 11.56 15.71 -15.46
N ILE A 85 12.43 14.77 -15.82
CA ILE A 85 13.78 15.01 -16.38
C ILE A 85 13.74 14.96 -17.90
#